data_AF-A0A7V7VMB9-F1
#
_entry.id   AF-A0A7V7VMB9-F1
#
_cell.length_a   1.000
_cell.length_b   1.000
_cell.length_c   1.000
_cell.angle_alpha   90.00
_cell.angle_beta   90.00
_cell.angle_gamma   90.00
#
_symmetry.space_group_name_H-M   'P 1'
#
loop_
_entity.id
_entity.type
_entity.pdbx_description
1 polymer ?
#
loop_
_entity_poly.entity_id
_entity_poly.type
_entity_poly.pdbx_seq_one_letter_code
_entity_poly.pdbx_strand_id
1 'polypeptide(L)'
;MKKSHKRLLALLVSLLAVLMIAALLYMVGMAQLEGKPRGFWQALEWAAETLSTTGYGADSSWHHPLMVCLVIFVQFLGVFLVFLIFPIYLIPFLEERFETRLPGDCADARQHVLIYRNGAAVASLIEELKLAAVTPIIIEEDEVEARRVQEAGHRVVYGSLEGNVMSRVALAKARALILNGSDHRNAAITITARQLGFTGDILGLIENPLHRQPTILAGATAAYTPRHMLGAALAARASRKVSPSVAGVQNLGHRLQVSEVRITPSSALAGRSIGECRIGHDTGVTVIGQWVNGHLNAAPRSDMRLEPGGILILVGSHENIAHFNEICTGTAPLKRHGPFIIAGYGEVGRKVEQLLRDAGEDVRVISQESVPGVDVAGNVLDPELLVRAGVEDAQAVILALSEDATTLFATVILKDMAPQVPVIARVNRPENVERIHAAGVDFALSISQVTGQILARKLLGKRTVMLDQALKVSMVKSPKLVGAHPAGLRIRERTGCSVVAVERGTEVLVRFEPEFAFAARDLVYICGSEDATRKFAAEFPPARHKELGP
;
A
#
# COMPACT_ATOMS: atom_id res chain seq x y z
N MET A 1 -13.09 41.22 4.28
CA MET A 1 -12.95 41.19 2.80
C MET A 1 -11.52 40.84 2.43
N LYS A 2 -11.29 39.78 1.65
CA LYS A 2 -9.96 39.37 1.15
C LYS A 2 -9.31 40.55 0.39
N LYS A 3 -7.97 40.66 0.39
CA LYS A 3 -7.23 41.75 -0.29
C LYS A 3 -7.67 41.95 -1.75
N SER A 4 -7.99 40.87 -2.46
CA SER A 4 -8.53 40.87 -3.82
C SER A 4 -9.88 41.59 -3.96
N HIS A 5 -10.80 41.47 -2.99
CA HIS A 5 -12.09 42.18 -3.06
C HIS A 5 -11.94 43.70 -2.89
N LYS A 6 -10.97 44.15 -2.07
CA LYS A 6 -10.66 45.57 -1.92
C LYS A 6 -10.05 46.15 -3.21
N ARG A 7 -9.20 45.37 -3.90
CA ARG A 7 -8.62 45.74 -5.20
C ARG A 7 -9.67 45.81 -6.30
N LEU A 8 -10.57 44.84 -6.37
CA LEU A 8 -11.67 44.84 -7.33
C LEU A 8 -12.63 46.02 -7.12
N LEU A 9 -12.99 46.30 -5.86
CA LEU A 9 -13.81 47.46 -5.52
C LEU A 9 -13.11 48.79 -5.88
N ALA A 10 -11.82 48.92 -5.57
CA ALA A 10 -11.02 50.09 -5.94
C ALA A 10 -10.97 50.30 -7.46
N LEU A 11 -10.84 49.22 -8.24
CA LEU A 11 -10.90 49.26 -9.70
C LEU A 11 -12.26 49.75 -10.19
N LEU A 12 -13.36 49.18 -9.70
CA LEU A 12 -14.73 49.58 -10.10
C LEU A 12 -14.97 51.06 -9.82
N VAL A 13 -14.53 51.54 -8.66
CA VAL A 13 -14.63 52.96 -8.29
C VAL A 13 -13.75 53.83 -9.19
N SER A 14 -12.51 53.41 -9.49
CA SER A 14 -11.62 54.16 -10.38
C SER A 14 -12.14 54.24 -11.82
N LEU A 15 -12.74 53.16 -12.33
CA LEU A 15 -13.32 53.13 -13.67
C LEU A 15 -14.51 54.08 -13.78
N LEU A 16 -15.39 54.06 -12.78
CA LEU A 16 -16.52 54.98 -12.69
C LEU A 16 -16.04 56.43 -12.58
N ALA A 17 -14.97 56.70 -11.82
CA ALA A 17 -14.38 58.02 -11.70
C ALA A 17 -13.79 58.50 -13.05
N VAL A 18 -13.03 57.66 -13.76
CA VAL A 18 -12.47 57.99 -15.08
C VAL A 18 -13.58 58.26 -16.09
N LEU A 19 -14.64 57.45 -16.10
CA LEU A 19 -15.81 57.64 -16.95
C LEU A 19 -16.48 59.00 -16.68
N MET A 20 -16.72 59.32 -15.41
CA MET A 20 -17.33 60.60 -15.01
C MET A 20 -16.46 61.80 -15.37
N ILE A 21 -15.14 61.70 -15.17
CA ILE A 21 -14.19 62.76 -15.53
C ILE A 21 -14.17 62.99 -17.04
N ALA A 22 -14.10 61.91 -17.84
CA ALA A 22 -14.13 62.01 -19.30
C ALA A 22 -15.43 62.64 -19.81
N ALA A 23 -16.58 62.24 -19.26
CA ALA A 23 -17.88 62.81 -19.58
C ALA A 23 -17.95 64.32 -19.26
N LEU A 24 -17.48 64.73 -18.08
CA LEU A 24 -17.47 66.14 -17.67
C LEU A 24 -16.53 66.99 -18.54
N LEU A 25 -15.31 66.49 -18.82
CA LEU A 25 -14.36 67.17 -19.69
C LEU A 25 -14.91 67.34 -21.11
N TYR A 26 -15.57 66.30 -21.63
CA TYR A 26 -16.22 66.35 -22.94
C TYR A 26 -17.36 67.35 -22.98
N MET A 27 -18.23 67.35 -21.97
CA MET A 27 -19.35 68.29 -21.84
C MET A 27 -18.87 69.74 -21.81
N VAL A 28 -17.83 70.04 -21.02
CA VAL A 28 -17.23 71.38 -20.93
C VAL A 28 -16.56 71.77 -22.25
N GLY A 29 -15.81 70.84 -22.86
CA GLY A 29 -15.13 71.07 -24.13
C GLY A 29 -16.08 71.37 -25.27
N MET A 30 -17.17 70.62 -25.38
CA MET A 30 -18.21 70.85 -26.40
C MET A 30 -18.96 72.17 -26.21
N ALA A 31 -19.18 72.61 -24.96
CA ALA A 31 -19.82 73.89 -24.67
C ALA A 31 -18.91 75.10 -24.92
N GLN A 32 -17.64 75.02 -24.50
CA GLN A 32 -16.71 76.17 -24.50
C GLN A 32 -15.88 76.28 -25.78
N LEU A 33 -15.51 75.17 -26.42
CA LEU A 33 -14.56 75.15 -27.55
C LEU A 33 -15.26 74.94 -28.91
N GLU A 34 -16.35 74.17 -28.94
CA GLU A 34 -17.07 73.83 -30.18
C GLU A 34 -18.39 74.60 -30.34
N GLY A 35 -18.85 75.29 -29.29
CA GLY A 35 -20.12 76.03 -29.27
C GLY A 35 -21.36 75.14 -29.42
N LYS A 36 -21.24 73.83 -29.18
CA LYS A 36 -22.30 72.81 -29.33
C LYS A 36 -22.51 72.08 -28.01
N PRO A 37 -23.20 72.69 -27.02
CA PRO A 37 -23.33 72.10 -25.69
C PRO A 37 -24.04 70.73 -25.74
N ARG A 38 -23.51 69.76 -24.97
CA ARG A 38 -24.11 68.42 -24.79
C ARG A 38 -24.70 68.31 -23.38
N GLY A 39 -25.80 67.58 -23.24
CA GLY A 39 -26.35 67.24 -21.94
C GLY A 39 -25.46 66.23 -21.19
N PHE A 40 -25.61 66.15 -19.86
CA PHE A 40 -24.84 65.20 -19.04
C PHE A 40 -24.93 63.75 -19.55
N TRP A 41 -26.15 63.29 -19.87
CA TRP A 41 -26.37 61.93 -20.35
C TRP A 41 -25.72 61.65 -21.71
N GLN A 42 -25.74 62.63 -22.62
CA GLN A 42 -25.08 62.53 -23.93
C GLN A 42 -23.56 62.47 -23.80
N ALA A 43 -22.99 63.27 -22.87
CA ALA A 43 -21.56 63.25 -22.62
C ALA A 43 -21.10 61.97 -21.89
N LEU A 44 -21.95 61.42 -21.01
CA LEU A 44 -21.71 60.14 -20.34
C LEU A 44 -21.77 58.97 -21.32
N GLU A 45 -22.75 58.97 -22.23
CA GLU A 45 -22.88 58.01 -23.33
C GLU A 45 -21.65 58.05 -24.23
N TRP A 46 -21.23 59.23 -24.68
CA TRP A 46 -20.00 59.40 -25.47
C TRP A 46 -18.75 58.87 -24.73
N ALA A 47 -18.60 59.20 -23.45
CA ALA A 47 -17.46 58.75 -22.66
C ALA A 47 -17.46 57.23 -22.47
N ALA A 48 -18.64 56.62 -22.28
CA ALA A 48 -18.79 55.18 -22.17
C ALA A 48 -18.40 54.48 -23.47
N GLU A 49 -18.95 54.93 -24.61
CA GLU A 49 -18.64 54.37 -25.93
C GLU A 49 -17.16 54.50 -26.32
N THR A 50 -16.53 55.62 -25.92
CA THR A 50 -15.14 55.91 -26.24
C THR A 50 -14.20 55.09 -25.36
N LEU A 51 -14.45 55.00 -24.06
CA LEU A 51 -13.64 54.19 -23.13
C LEU A 51 -13.83 52.69 -23.33
N SER A 52 -15.02 52.24 -23.73
CA SER A 52 -15.30 50.83 -24.07
C SER A 52 -14.81 50.46 -25.47
N THR A 53 -14.30 51.40 -26.24
CA THR A 53 -13.86 51.23 -27.64
C THR A 53 -14.97 50.79 -28.60
N THR A 54 -16.24 51.03 -28.23
CA THR A 54 -17.42 50.68 -29.05
C THR A 54 -17.66 51.70 -30.17
N GLY A 55 -17.58 53.00 -29.83
CA GLY A 55 -17.63 54.12 -30.76
C GLY A 55 -18.77 54.09 -31.79
N TYR A 56 -20.03 54.31 -31.37
CA TYR A 56 -21.16 54.32 -32.31
C TYR A 56 -21.15 55.55 -33.25
N GLY A 57 -20.33 56.55 -32.96
CA GLY A 57 -20.05 57.67 -33.86
C GLY A 57 -21.15 58.75 -33.90
N ALA A 58 -22.14 58.67 -33.01
CA ALA A 58 -23.26 59.60 -32.92
C ALA A 58 -22.82 61.06 -32.71
N ASP A 59 -21.68 61.28 -32.04
CA ASP A 59 -21.03 62.58 -31.91
C ASP A 59 -19.56 62.44 -32.34
N SER A 60 -19.27 62.82 -33.59
CA SER A 60 -17.98 62.56 -34.27
C SER A 60 -17.42 63.76 -35.05
N SER A 61 -17.93 64.97 -34.79
CA SER A 61 -17.54 66.19 -35.52
C SER A 61 -16.88 67.22 -34.60
N TRP A 62 -15.55 67.17 -34.49
CA TRP A 62 -14.74 68.10 -33.71
C TRP A 62 -13.80 68.89 -34.61
N HIS A 63 -13.74 70.21 -34.43
CA HIS A 63 -12.91 71.11 -35.25
C HIS A 63 -11.82 71.79 -34.42
N HIS A 64 -12.02 71.94 -33.11
CA HIS A 64 -11.07 72.58 -32.23
C HIS A 64 -9.90 71.61 -31.90
N PRO A 65 -8.63 72.02 -32.09
CA PRO A 65 -7.46 71.12 -31.90
C PRO A 65 -7.40 70.46 -30.52
N LEU A 66 -7.77 71.18 -29.45
CA LEU A 66 -7.80 70.63 -28.09
C LEU A 66 -8.88 69.54 -27.91
N MET A 67 -10.02 69.65 -28.60
CA MET A 67 -11.07 68.63 -28.55
C MET A 67 -10.63 67.36 -29.26
N VAL A 68 -10.01 67.50 -30.43
CA VAL A 68 -9.41 66.37 -31.16
C VAL A 68 -8.35 65.67 -30.29
N CYS A 69 -7.49 66.42 -29.60
CA CYS A 69 -6.51 65.84 -28.68
C CYS A 69 -7.16 65.10 -27.49
N LEU A 70 -8.22 65.68 -26.91
CA LEU A 70 -8.98 65.05 -25.81
C LEU A 70 -9.60 63.72 -26.27
N VAL A 71 -10.26 63.71 -27.42
CA VAL A 71 -10.91 62.51 -27.99
C VAL A 71 -9.88 61.41 -28.22
N ILE A 72 -8.76 61.73 -28.89
CA ILE A 72 -7.66 60.79 -29.12
C ILE A 72 -7.13 60.24 -27.80
N PHE A 73 -6.89 61.12 -26.82
CA PHE A 73 -6.39 60.71 -25.52
C PHE A 73 -7.35 59.75 -24.80
N VAL A 74 -8.65 60.05 -24.77
CA VAL A 74 -9.66 59.20 -24.12
C VAL A 74 -9.79 57.84 -24.83
N GLN A 75 -9.66 57.79 -26.16
CA GLN A 75 -9.65 56.53 -26.92
C GLN A 75 -8.44 55.65 -26.54
N PHE A 76 -7.23 56.22 -26.54
CA PHE A 76 -6.03 55.48 -26.12
C PHE A 76 -6.08 55.08 -24.65
N LEU A 77 -6.66 55.93 -23.79
CA LEU A 77 -6.88 55.62 -22.38
C LEU A 77 -7.83 54.43 -22.21
N GLY A 78 -8.90 54.35 -22.99
CA GLY A 78 -9.84 53.22 -23.00
C GLY A 78 -9.15 51.90 -23.36
N VAL A 79 -8.43 51.88 -24.48
CA VAL A 79 -7.64 50.71 -24.91
C VAL A 79 -6.63 50.31 -23.83
N PHE A 80 -5.85 51.27 -23.30
CA PHE A 80 -4.86 51.03 -22.26
C PHE A 80 -5.49 50.44 -20.99
N LEU A 81 -6.64 50.95 -20.57
CA LEU A 81 -7.36 50.50 -19.39
C LEU A 81 -7.85 49.04 -19.55
N VAL A 82 -8.37 48.64 -20.72
CA VAL A 82 -8.73 47.24 -21.00
C VAL A 82 -7.53 46.31 -20.88
N PHE A 83 -6.39 46.68 -21.49
CA PHE A 83 -5.16 45.89 -21.42
C PHE A 83 -4.52 45.86 -20.03
N LEU A 84 -4.77 46.86 -19.18
CA LEU A 84 -4.25 46.92 -17.81
C LEU A 84 -5.10 46.08 -16.84
N ILE A 85 -6.43 46.10 -17.01
CA ILE A 85 -7.38 45.42 -16.12
C ILE A 85 -7.16 43.90 -16.14
N PHE A 86 -6.96 43.32 -17.32
CA PHE A 86 -6.85 41.87 -17.47
C PHE A 86 -5.66 41.24 -16.70
N PRO A 87 -4.39 41.65 -16.90
CA PRO A 87 -3.25 41.06 -16.21
C PRO A 87 -3.14 41.48 -14.73
N ILE A 88 -3.55 42.70 -14.37
CA ILE A 88 -3.36 43.19 -12.99
C ILE A 88 -4.47 42.71 -12.06
N TYR A 89 -5.69 42.52 -12.57
CA TYR A 89 -6.86 42.25 -11.73
C TYR A 89 -7.53 40.92 -12.03
N LEU A 90 -7.76 40.57 -13.30
CA LEU A 90 -8.47 39.33 -13.64
C LEU A 90 -7.60 38.09 -13.41
N ILE A 91 -6.34 38.10 -13.87
CA ILE A 91 -5.43 36.96 -13.68
C ILE A 91 -5.23 36.65 -12.19
N PRO A 92 -4.84 37.60 -11.31
CA PRO A 92 -4.66 37.30 -9.88
C PRO A 92 -5.96 36.92 -9.17
N PHE A 93 -7.12 37.43 -9.63
CA PHE A 93 -8.42 37.03 -9.10
C PHE A 93 -8.77 35.57 -9.44
N LEU A 94 -8.46 35.14 -10.67
CA LEU A 94 -8.61 33.75 -11.10
C LEU A 94 -7.61 32.85 -10.38
N GLU A 95 -6.33 33.21 -10.32
CA GLU A 95 -5.30 32.49 -9.57
C GLU A 95 -5.69 32.30 -8.11
N GLU A 96 -6.15 33.34 -7.39
CA GLU A 96 -6.56 33.21 -5.98
C GLU A 96 -7.77 32.28 -5.74
N ARG A 97 -8.55 31.98 -6.78
CA ARG A 97 -9.76 31.15 -6.68
C ARG A 97 -9.58 29.75 -7.25
N PHE A 98 -8.69 29.58 -8.22
CA PHE A 98 -8.42 28.32 -8.91
C PHE A 98 -7.10 27.67 -8.47
N GLU A 99 -6.14 28.44 -7.96
CA GLU A 99 -5.05 27.86 -7.19
C GLU A 99 -5.53 27.63 -5.77
N THR A 100 -5.86 26.39 -5.45
CA THR A 100 -5.89 25.89 -4.08
C THR A 100 -4.50 26.17 -3.50
N ARG A 101 -4.31 27.30 -2.81
CA ARG A 101 -3.04 27.60 -2.15
C ARG A 101 -2.71 26.43 -1.24
N LEU A 102 -1.57 25.79 -1.46
CA LEU A 102 -1.08 24.72 -0.60
C LEU A 102 -1.08 25.24 0.84
N PRO A 103 -1.76 24.56 1.78
CA PRO A 103 -1.92 25.06 3.14
C PRO A 103 -0.57 25.39 3.77
N GLY A 104 -0.47 26.61 4.26
CA GLY A 104 0.77 27.16 4.75
C GLY A 104 1.14 26.66 6.13
N ASP A 105 0.20 26.38 7.02
CA ASP A 105 0.56 26.24 8.44
C ASP A 105 -0.30 25.19 9.15
N CYS A 106 0.35 24.38 9.96
CA CYS A 106 -0.25 23.39 10.85
C CYS A 106 0.22 23.58 12.30
N ALA A 107 0.67 24.78 12.67
CA ALA A 107 1.20 25.09 14.01
C ALA A 107 0.24 24.76 15.18
N ASP A 108 -1.07 24.73 14.92
CA ASP A 108 -2.11 24.44 15.93
C ASP A 108 -2.37 22.94 16.13
N ALA A 109 -1.75 22.07 15.32
CA ALA A 109 -1.94 20.63 15.44
C ALA A 109 -1.45 20.10 16.80
N ARG A 110 -2.24 19.19 17.38
CA ARG A 110 -1.92 18.45 18.60
C ARG A 110 -2.11 16.96 18.33
N GLN A 111 -1.29 16.13 18.97
CA GLN A 111 -1.31 14.67 18.79
C GLN A 111 -1.19 14.24 17.31
N HIS A 112 -0.24 14.86 16.60
CA HIS A 112 0.03 14.58 15.20
C HIS A 112 1.32 13.77 15.01
N VAL A 113 1.39 13.07 13.88
CA VAL A 113 2.59 12.41 13.39
C VAL A 113 3.00 13.10 12.10
N LEU A 114 4.27 13.49 12.02
CA LEU A 114 4.85 14.09 10.83
C LEU A 114 5.37 12.99 9.91
N ILE A 115 5.06 13.08 8.62
CA ILE A 115 5.53 12.14 7.61
C ILE A 115 6.25 12.94 6.53
N TYR A 116 7.57 12.79 6.47
CA TYR A 116 8.38 13.39 5.41
C TYR A 116 8.32 12.54 4.15
N ARG A 117 7.78 13.14 3.09
CA ARG A 117 7.40 12.55 1.80
C ARG A 117 6.32 11.48 1.88
N ASN A 118 5.27 11.69 1.10
CA ASN A 118 4.29 10.68 0.76
C ASN A 118 4.91 9.58 -0.10
N GLY A 119 4.22 8.45 -0.17
CA GLY A 119 4.61 7.36 -1.05
C GLY A 119 3.95 6.05 -0.64
N ALA A 120 4.12 5.04 -1.49
CA ALA A 120 3.53 3.72 -1.30
C ALA A 120 3.82 3.13 0.09
N ALA A 121 5.05 3.28 0.61
CA ALA A 121 5.44 2.71 1.90
C ALA A 121 4.61 3.26 3.08
N VAL A 122 4.24 4.54 3.07
CA VAL A 122 3.53 5.17 4.20
C VAL A 122 2.01 5.21 4.03
N ALA A 123 1.48 4.79 2.87
CA ALA A 123 0.05 4.85 2.55
C ALA A 123 -0.83 4.15 3.61
N SER A 124 -0.54 2.89 3.95
CA SER A 124 -1.31 2.17 4.98
C SER A 124 -1.14 2.78 6.38
N LEU A 125 0.06 3.31 6.70
CA LEU A 125 0.27 3.99 7.98
C LEU A 125 -0.64 5.22 8.10
N ILE A 126 -0.78 6.01 7.04
CA ILE A 126 -1.63 7.21 7.05
C ILE A 126 -3.07 6.85 7.41
N GLU A 127 -3.62 5.81 6.81
CA GLU A 127 -4.98 5.32 7.11
C GLU A 127 -5.08 4.75 8.53
N GLU A 128 -4.08 4.00 8.98
CA GLU A 128 -4.04 3.48 10.35
C GLU A 128 -3.98 4.58 11.42
N LEU A 129 -3.26 5.68 11.15
CA LEU A 129 -3.21 6.85 12.03
C LEU A 129 -4.56 7.55 12.10
N LYS A 130 -5.24 7.76 10.96
CA LYS A 130 -6.60 8.33 10.91
C LYS A 130 -7.59 7.49 11.72
N LEU A 131 -7.56 6.17 11.55
CA LEU A 131 -8.42 5.23 12.31
C LEU A 131 -8.13 5.27 13.81
N ALA A 132 -6.89 5.57 14.20
CA ALA A 132 -6.49 5.73 15.61
C ALA A 132 -6.68 7.17 16.15
N ALA A 133 -7.38 8.04 15.41
CA ALA A 133 -7.57 9.45 15.73
C ALA A 133 -6.26 10.25 15.93
N VAL A 134 -5.16 9.81 15.31
CA VAL A 134 -3.88 10.53 15.27
C VAL A 134 -3.79 11.27 13.94
N THR A 135 -3.56 12.57 13.97
CA THR A 135 -3.56 13.38 12.73
C THR A 135 -2.24 13.21 11.96
N PRO A 136 -2.24 12.63 10.73
CA PRO A 136 -1.05 12.61 9.89
C PRO A 136 -0.88 13.97 9.21
N ILE A 137 0.32 14.54 9.28
CA ILE A 137 0.72 15.74 8.53
C ILE A 137 1.88 15.36 7.64
N ILE A 138 1.68 15.49 6.33
CA ILE A 138 2.66 15.12 5.32
C ILE A 138 3.48 16.36 4.95
N ILE A 139 4.80 16.21 4.87
CA ILE A 139 5.72 17.26 4.44
C ILE A 139 6.20 16.89 3.05
N GLU A 140 5.95 17.76 2.08
CA GLU A 140 6.38 17.58 0.69
C GLU A 140 7.24 18.73 0.19
N GLU A 141 8.24 18.38 -0.60
CA GLU A 141 9.15 19.34 -1.24
C GLU A 141 8.81 19.57 -2.70
N ASP A 142 8.13 18.61 -3.33
CA ASP A 142 7.63 18.71 -4.69
C ASP A 142 6.20 19.28 -4.66
N GLU A 143 5.98 20.33 -5.45
CA GLU A 143 4.70 21.03 -5.47
C GLU A 143 3.57 20.19 -6.09
N VAL A 144 3.90 19.40 -7.11
CA VAL A 144 2.95 18.52 -7.80
C VAL A 144 2.52 17.41 -6.84
N GLU A 145 3.46 16.80 -6.13
CA GLU A 145 3.14 15.79 -5.11
C GLU A 145 2.35 16.39 -3.95
N ALA A 146 2.72 17.59 -3.48
CA ALA A 146 1.97 18.26 -2.43
C ALA A 146 0.50 18.49 -2.84
N ARG A 147 0.26 18.91 -4.10
CA ARG A 147 -1.10 19.08 -4.64
C ARG A 147 -1.85 17.75 -4.70
N ARG A 148 -1.22 16.66 -5.17
CA ARG A 148 -1.81 15.31 -5.19
C ARG A 148 -2.22 14.85 -3.79
N VAL A 149 -1.36 15.06 -2.80
CA VAL A 149 -1.63 14.71 -1.39
C VAL A 149 -2.82 15.51 -0.86
N GLN A 150 -2.91 16.80 -1.20
CA GLN A 150 -4.04 17.66 -0.82
C GLN A 150 -5.35 17.22 -1.49
N GLU A 151 -5.32 16.92 -2.80
CA GLU A 151 -6.46 16.44 -3.57
C GLU A 151 -6.99 15.11 -3.03
N ALA A 152 -6.11 14.24 -2.55
CA ALA A 152 -6.45 13.01 -1.83
C ALA A 152 -7.01 13.26 -0.41
N GLY A 153 -7.17 14.52 0.01
CA GLY A 153 -7.78 14.91 1.29
C GLY A 153 -6.85 14.81 2.49
N HIS A 154 -5.54 14.66 2.28
CA HIS A 154 -4.57 14.63 3.38
C HIS A 154 -4.05 16.03 3.71
N ARG A 155 -3.66 16.24 4.98
CA ARG A 155 -3.01 17.48 5.40
C ARG A 155 -1.56 17.46 4.92
N VAL A 156 -1.19 18.47 4.13
CA VAL A 156 0.15 18.62 3.56
C VAL A 156 0.74 19.98 3.88
N VAL A 157 2.04 20.02 4.12
CA VAL A 157 2.83 21.24 4.21
C VAL A 157 3.90 21.20 3.13
N TYR A 158 3.84 22.16 2.22
CA TYR A 158 4.81 22.32 1.15
C TYR A 158 6.00 23.17 1.60
N GLY A 159 7.21 22.66 1.36
CA GLY A 159 8.46 23.41 1.42
C GLY A 159 9.70 22.55 1.70
N SER A 160 10.86 23.14 1.41
CA SER A 160 12.18 22.55 1.71
C SER A 160 12.55 22.65 3.19
N LEU A 161 13.39 21.71 3.63
CA LEU A 161 14.00 21.64 4.96
C LEU A 161 14.87 22.83 5.33
N GLU A 162 15.42 23.52 4.33
CA GLU A 162 16.22 24.75 4.51
C GLU A 162 15.35 25.96 4.87
N GLY A 163 14.02 25.83 4.76
CA GLY A 163 13.06 26.86 5.16
C GLY A 163 12.48 26.65 6.56
N ASN A 164 11.54 27.53 6.92
CA ASN A 164 10.82 27.49 8.20
C ASN A 164 9.72 26.40 8.25
N VAL A 165 9.84 25.33 7.48
CA VAL A 165 8.82 24.25 7.43
C VAL A 165 8.70 23.55 8.77
N MET A 166 9.83 23.27 9.44
CA MET A 166 9.83 22.61 10.75
C MET A 166 9.09 23.40 11.84
N SER A 167 9.11 24.73 11.77
CA SER A 167 8.28 25.58 12.65
C SER A 167 6.80 25.57 12.27
N ARG A 168 6.47 25.51 10.97
CA ARG A 168 5.10 25.48 10.43
C ARG A 168 4.35 24.16 10.71
N VAL A 169 5.07 23.10 11.09
CA VAL A 169 4.49 21.77 11.39
C VAL A 169 4.43 21.47 12.89
N ALA A 170 4.75 22.44 13.75
CA ALA A 170 4.83 22.27 15.19
C ALA A 170 5.66 21.04 15.61
N LEU A 171 6.88 20.89 15.06
CA LEU A 171 7.76 19.74 15.28
C LEU A 171 7.90 19.38 16.77
N ALA A 172 8.09 20.38 17.64
CA ALA A 172 8.26 20.17 19.09
C ALA A 172 7.04 19.49 19.77
N LYS A 173 5.85 19.59 19.19
CA LYS A 173 4.60 18.97 19.71
C LYS A 173 4.25 17.65 19.01
N ALA A 174 4.98 17.28 17.96
CA ALA A 174 4.71 16.06 17.22
C ALA A 174 5.01 14.82 18.08
N ARG A 175 4.18 13.78 17.93
CA ARG A 175 4.41 12.49 18.60
C ARG A 175 5.62 11.76 18.03
N ALA A 176 5.75 11.81 16.71
CA ALA A 176 6.82 11.15 15.96
C ALA A 176 7.03 11.82 14.60
N LEU A 177 8.21 11.61 14.04
CA LEU A 177 8.61 11.99 12.70
C LEU A 177 9.00 10.73 11.90
N ILE A 178 8.27 10.48 10.81
CA ILE A 178 8.51 9.36 9.89
C ILE A 178 9.24 9.89 8.67
N LEU A 179 10.35 9.25 8.30
CA LEU A 179 11.18 9.69 7.20
C LEU A 179 11.08 8.67 6.05
N ASN A 180 10.44 9.07 4.95
CA ASN A 180 10.27 8.29 3.73
C ASN A 180 11.01 8.95 2.55
N GLY A 181 12.10 9.65 2.88
CA GLY A 181 13.05 10.25 1.95
C GLY A 181 14.07 9.25 1.39
N SER A 182 15.02 9.75 0.60
CA SER A 182 16.25 9.00 0.33
C SER A 182 17.09 8.92 1.60
N ASP A 183 17.95 7.92 1.72
CA ASP A 183 18.73 7.68 2.94
C ASP A 183 19.53 8.93 3.37
N HIS A 184 20.13 9.64 2.41
CA HIS A 184 20.84 10.89 2.65
C HIS A 184 19.93 12.02 3.16
N ARG A 185 18.75 12.19 2.56
CA ARG A 185 17.77 13.20 3.01
C ARG A 185 17.23 12.83 4.40
N ASN A 186 16.94 11.56 4.65
CA ASN A 186 16.48 11.09 5.96
C ASN A 186 17.52 11.37 7.05
N ALA A 187 18.80 11.12 6.79
CA ALA A 187 19.87 11.45 7.73
C ALA A 187 19.94 12.96 8.00
N ALA A 188 19.89 13.81 6.96
CA ALA A 188 19.92 15.26 7.11
C ALA A 188 18.76 15.77 7.98
N ILE A 189 17.54 15.31 7.71
CA ILE A 189 16.34 15.70 8.47
C ILE A 189 16.43 15.25 9.92
N THR A 190 16.95 14.06 10.14
CA THR A 190 17.15 13.51 11.49
C THR A 190 18.03 14.45 12.30
N ILE A 191 19.18 14.86 11.75
CA ILE A 191 20.12 15.76 12.40
C ILE A 191 19.45 17.12 12.66
N THR A 192 18.81 17.70 11.64
CA THR A 192 18.12 19.00 11.76
C THR A 192 17.02 18.95 12.83
N ALA A 193 16.21 17.89 12.85
CA ALA A 193 15.15 17.74 13.86
C ALA A 193 15.72 17.67 15.28
N ARG A 194 16.83 16.93 15.48
CA ARG A 194 17.51 16.87 16.79
C ARG A 194 18.17 18.19 17.18
N GLN A 195 18.79 18.92 16.24
CA GLN A 195 19.35 20.26 16.47
C GLN A 195 18.28 21.28 16.88
N LEU A 196 17.06 21.15 16.34
CA LEU A 196 15.90 21.94 16.73
C LEU A 196 15.26 21.51 18.07
N GLY A 197 15.87 20.55 18.77
CA GLY A 197 15.43 20.09 20.09
C GLY A 197 14.28 19.08 20.07
N PHE A 198 13.97 18.47 18.92
CA PHE A 198 12.96 17.40 18.88
C PHE A 198 13.46 16.17 19.65
N THR A 199 12.72 15.75 20.67
CA THR A 199 13.05 14.58 21.52
C THR A 199 12.17 13.36 21.25
N GLY A 200 11.13 13.52 20.42
CA GLY A 200 10.21 12.43 20.07
C GLY A 200 10.82 11.36 19.17
N ASP A 201 10.01 10.36 18.82
CA ASP A 201 10.45 9.25 17.98
C ASP A 201 10.74 9.71 16.55
N ILE A 202 11.93 9.39 16.03
CA ILE A 202 12.26 9.55 14.61
C ILE A 202 12.41 8.14 14.02
N LEU A 203 11.53 7.77 13.09
CA LEU A 203 11.52 6.46 12.45
C LEU A 203 11.87 6.62 10.96
N GLY A 204 13.06 6.16 10.57
CA GLY A 204 13.54 6.24 9.20
C GLY A 204 13.20 4.99 8.38
N LEU A 205 12.68 5.18 7.18
CA LEU A 205 12.59 4.15 6.16
C LEU A 205 13.82 4.26 5.26
N ILE A 206 14.58 3.18 5.17
CA ILE A 206 15.89 3.12 4.55
C ILE A 206 15.85 2.18 3.34
N GLU A 207 16.46 2.63 2.26
CA GLU A 207 16.59 1.89 1.01
C GLU A 207 17.76 0.92 1.10
N ASN A 208 18.97 1.42 1.42
CA ASN A 208 20.17 0.61 1.56
C ASN A 208 20.39 0.15 3.02
N PRO A 209 20.40 -1.16 3.31
CA PRO A 209 20.62 -1.67 4.67
C PRO A 209 21.91 -1.20 5.34
N LEU A 210 22.95 -0.91 4.55
CA LEU A 210 24.22 -0.39 5.08
C LEU A 210 24.06 1.01 5.71
N HIS A 211 23.06 1.79 5.30
CA HIS A 211 22.77 3.10 5.86
C HIS A 211 21.97 3.06 7.16
N ARG A 212 21.46 1.89 7.55
CA ARG A 212 20.65 1.73 8.77
C ARG A 212 21.38 2.23 10.02
N GLN A 213 22.63 1.77 10.22
CA GLN A 213 23.42 2.14 11.40
C GLN A 213 23.82 3.63 11.37
N PRO A 214 24.32 4.18 10.25
CA PRO A 214 24.51 5.63 10.09
C PRO A 214 23.28 6.48 10.43
N THR A 215 22.07 6.09 10.00
CA THR A 215 20.85 6.85 10.31
C THR A 215 20.51 6.84 11.81
N ILE A 216 20.76 5.72 12.50
CA ILE A 216 20.59 5.65 13.97
C ILE A 216 21.61 6.56 14.66
N LEU A 217 22.88 6.53 14.23
CA LEU A 217 23.94 7.41 14.76
C LEU A 217 23.65 8.90 14.51
N ALA A 218 22.95 9.23 13.42
CA ALA A 218 22.49 10.59 13.13
C ALA A 218 21.39 11.08 14.09
N GLY A 219 20.83 10.19 14.93
CA GLY A 219 19.85 10.52 15.97
C GLY A 219 18.46 9.92 15.75
N ALA A 220 18.28 9.03 14.77
CA ALA A 220 17.01 8.36 14.56
C ALA A 220 16.76 7.32 15.66
N THR A 221 15.53 7.21 16.13
CA THR A 221 15.16 6.21 17.15
C THR A 221 15.21 4.80 16.57
N ALA A 222 14.78 4.64 15.31
CA ALA A 222 14.86 3.38 14.60
C ALA A 222 14.96 3.62 13.09
N ALA A 223 15.61 2.68 12.41
CA ALA A 223 15.70 2.63 10.97
C ALA A 223 15.24 1.25 10.48
N TYR A 224 14.30 1.25 9.53
CA TYR A 224 13.68 0.06 8.95
C TYR A 224 13.99 -0.02 7.47
N THR A 225 14.05 -1.22 6.92
CA THR A 225 14.33 -1.46 5.49
C THR A 225 13.15 -2.20 4.85
N PRO A 226 12.01 -1.53 4.57
CA PRO A 226 10.77 -2.20 4.20
C PRO A 226 10.88 -3.05 2.95
N ARG A 227 11.64 -2.60 1.94
CA ARG A 227 11.84 -3.37 0.69
C ARG A 227 12.63 -4.66 0.94
N HIS A 228 13.66 -4.61 1.80
CA HIS A 228 14.37 -5.82 2.21
C HIS A 228 13.49 -6.77 3.03
N MET A 229 12.64 -6.24 3.91
CA MET A 229 11.68 -7.05 4.67
C MET A 229 10.61 -7.66 3.78
N LEU A 230 10.13 -6.92 2.77
CA LEU A 230 9.22 -7.42 1.76
C LEU A 230 9.88 -8.52 0.92
N GLY A 231 11.12 -8.33 0.48
CA GLY A 231 11.88 -9.37 -0.22
C GLY A 231 12.04 -10.62 0.63
N ALA A 232 12.34 -10.47 1.93
CA ALA A 232 12.38 -11.59 2.86
C ALA A 232 11.02 -12.29 3.01
N ALA A 233 9.92 -11.53 3.10
CA ALA A 233 8.59 -12.10 3.19
C ALA A 233 8.16 -12.84 1.91
N LEU A 234 8.51 -12.31 0.73
CA LEU A 234 8.27 -12.97 -0.56
C LEU A 234 9.07 -14.27 -0.68
N ALA A 235 10.37 -14.25 -0.34
CA ALA A 235 11.22 -15.43 -0.37
C ALA A 235 10.77 -16.50 0.64
N ALA A 236 10.41 -16.07 1.85
CA ALA A 236 9.82 -16.91 2.89
C ALA A 236 8.51 -17.56 2.43
N ARG A 237 7.68 -16.84 1.67
CA ARG A 237 6.44 -17.40 1.12
C ARG A 237 6.69 -18.38 -0.02
N ALA A 238 7.71 -18.12 -0.83
CA ALA A 238 8.07 -18.91 -2.00
C ALA A 238 8.74 -20.24 -1.62
N SER A 239 9.73 -20.20 -0.72
CA SER A 239 10.50 -21.37 -0.33
C SER A 239 10.36 -21.69 1.16
N ARG A 240 9.99 -22.95 1.42
CA ARG A 240 9.97 -23.55 2.75
C ARG A 240 11.37 -23.65 3.38
N LYS A 241 12.44 -23.55 2.59
CA LYS A 241 13.82 -23.54 3.09
C LYS A 241 14.22 -22.16 3.64
N VAL A 242 13.64 -21.07 3.11
CA VAL A 242 13.91 -19.69 3.57
C VAL A 242 13.16 -19.37 4.86
N SER A 243 11.87 -19.68 4.90
CA SER A 243 11.11 -19.68 6.14
C SER A 243 10.17 -20.88 6.08
N PRO A 244 10.23 -21.81 7.04
CA PRO A 244 9.26 -22.88 7.09
C PRO A 244 7.91 -22.24 7.48
N SER A 245 7.10 -21.91 6.47
CA SER A 245 5.71 -21.40 6.58
C SER A 245 4.79 -22.30 7.41
N VAL A 246 5.28 -23.52 7.72
CA VAL A 246 4.82 -24.35 8.83
C VAL A 246 6.04 -24.70 9.68
N ALA A 247 6.36 -23.86 10.66
CA ALA A 247 7.48 -24.05 11.58
C ALA A 247 7.22 -25.28 12.46
N GLY A 248 7.59 -26.47 11.99
CA GLY A 248 7.34 -27.74 12.70
C GLY A 248 7.21 -28.97 11.80
N VAL A 249 7.09 -28.81 10.47
CA VAL A 249 7.01 -29.97 9.55
C VAL A 249 8.29 -30.80 9.52
N GLN A 250 9.44 -30.21 9.84
CA GLN A 250 10.69 -30.98 9.90
C GLN A 250 10.71 -32.03 11.03
N ASN A 251 9.79 -31.94 12.00
CA ASN A 251 9.63 -32.89 13.11
C ASN A 251 8.18 -33.42 13.22
N LEU A 252 7.44 -33.48 12.12
CA LEU A 252 6.38 -34.46 12.01
C LEU A 252 7.12 -35.79 11.84
N GLY A 253 6.86 -36.81 12.66
CA GLY A 253 7.53 -38.10 12.51
C GLY A 253 7.48 -38.59 11.05
N HIS A 254 8.33 -39.54 10.66
CA HIS A 254 8.50 -40.01 9.27
C HIS A 254 7.20 -40.42 8.53
N ARG A 255 6.05 -40.46 9.21
CA ARG A 255 4.75 -40.94 8.76
C ARG A 255 3.71 -39.85 8.48
N LEU A 256 3.93 -38.59 8.86
CA LEU A 256 2.95 -37.50 8.63
C LEU A 256 3.53 -36.38 7.76
N GLN A 257 2.79 -35.97 6.73
CA GLN A 257 3.19 -34.96 5.77
C GLN A 257 2.15 -33.85 5.66
N VAL A 258 2.62 -32.63 5.35
CA VAL A 258 1.78 -31.50 4.93
C VAL A 258 1.85 -31.37 3.40
N SER A 259 0.70 -31.25 2.76
CA SER A 259 0.55 -31.01 1.33
C SER A 259 -0.25 -29.74 1.05
N GLU A 260 0.14 -29.02 0.00
CA GLU A 260 -0.58 -27.84 -0.50
C GLU A 260 -1.09 -28.18 -1.91
N VAL A 261 -2.40 -28.04 -2.12
CA VAL A 261 -3.06 -28.44 -3.37
C VAL A 261 -3.99 -27.33 -3.86
N ARG A 262 -3.86 -26.92 -5.12
CA ARG A 262 -4.74 -25.93 -5.74
C ARG A 262 -6.04 -26.58 -6.21
N ILE A 263 -7.17 -25.95 -5.89
CA ILE A 263 -8.49 -26.34 -6.43
C ILE A 263 -8.66 -25.67 -7.79
N THR A 264 -8.78 -26.43 -8.88
CA THR A 264 -9.08 -25.84 -10.19
C THR A 264 -10.57 -25.50 -10.30
N PRO A 265 -10.97 -24.61 -11.23
CA PRO A 265 -12.38 -24.36 -11.52
C PRO A 265 -13.17 -25.61 -11.95
N SER A 266 -12.48 -26.61 -12.50
CA SER A 266 -13.05 -27.91 -12.87
C SER A 266 -13.08 -28.94 -11.74
N SER A 267 -12.64 -28.58 -10.53
CA SER A 267 -12.57 -29.51 -9.41
C SER A 267 -13.95 -29.95 -8.92
N ALA A 268 -14.08 -31.22 -8.56
CA ALA A 268 -15.26 -31.73 -7.87
C ALA A 268 -15.47 -31.10 -6.46
N LEU A 269 -14.45 -30.43 -5.93
CA LEU A 269 -14.48 -29.71 -4.65
C LEU A 269 -14.90 -28.24 -4.81
N ALA A 270 -14.83 -27.68 -6.03
CA ALA A 270 -15.03 -26.27 -6.29
C ALA A 270 -16.43 -25.78 -5.85
N GLY A 271 -16.47 -24.74 -5.00
CA GLY A 271 -17.69 -24.07 -4.54
C GLY A 271 -18.49 -24.82 -3.47
N ARG A 272 -18.12 -26.06 -3.13
CA ARG A 272 -18.78 -26.91 -2.14
C ARG A 272 -18.24 -26.67 -0.74
N SER A 273 -19.04 -26.99 0.28
CA SER A 273 -18.57 -26.89 1.67
C SER A 273 -17.70 -28.10 2.06
N ILE A 274 -16.78 -27.91 3.02
CA ILE A 274 -15.95 -29.01 3.53
C ILE A 274 -16.80 -30.17 4.07
N GLY A 275 -17.92 -29.85 4.72
CA GLY A 275 -18.86 -30.86 5.23
C GLY A 275 -19.49 -31.70 4.12
N GLU A 276 -19.88 -31.07 3.01
CA GLU A 276 -20.45 -31.76 1.83
C GLU A 276 -19.42 -32.63 1.10
N CYS A 277 -18.17 -32.16 1.02
CA CYS A 277 -17.12 -32.87 0.29
C CYS A 277 -16.60 -34.10 1.03
N ARG A 278 -16.84 -34.21 2.34
CA ARG A 278 -16.44 -35.37 3.17
C ARG A 278 -14.98 -35.80 2.98
N ILE A 279 -14.09 -34.85 2.62
CA ILE A 279 -12.68 -35.09 2.25
C ILE A 279 -11.99 -35.99 3.27
N GLY A 280 -12.12 -35.64 4.56
CA GLY A 280 -11.49 -36.41 5.62
C GLY A 280 -12.01 -37.84 5.74
N HIS A 281 -13.30 -38.08 5.44
CA HIS A 281 -13.95 -39.39 5.45
C HIS A 281 -13.60 -40.25 4.22
N ASP A 282 -13.39 -39.64 3.07
CA ASP A 282 -13.19 -40.39 1.82
C ASP A 282 -11.71 -40.66 1.55
N THR A 283 -10.82 -39.79 2.02
CA THR A 283 -9.38 -39.85 1.69
C THR A 283 -8.47 -40.09 2.89
N GLY A 284 -8.96 -39.80 4.11
CA GLY A 284 -8.14 -39.91 5.32
C GLY A 284 -7.13 -38.76 5.47
N VAL A 285 -7.34 -37.60 4.84
CA VAL A 285 -6.55 -36.39 5.12
C VAL A 285 -7.33 -35.42 6.00
N THR A 286 -6.61 -34.68 6.85
CA THR A 286 -7.17 -33.56 7.62
C THR A 286 -6.96 -32.26 6.85
N VAL A 287 -8.05 -31.56 6.53
CA VAL A 287 -7.97 -30.20 5.98
C VAL A 287 -7.67 -29.23 7.12
N ILE A 288 -6.54 -28.53 7.04
CA ILE A 288 -6.11 -27.54 8.04
C ILE A 288 -6.69 -26.16 7.74
N GLY A 289 -6.89 -25.85 6.47
CA GLY A 289 -7.43 -24.59 6.00
C GLY A 289 -7.28 -24.42 4.50
N GLN A 290 -7.71 -23.27 4.00
CA GLN A 290 -7.57 -22.89 2.60
C GLN A 290 -7.01 -21.47 2.50
N TRP A 291 -6.01 -21.27 1.65
CA TRP A 291 -5.60 -19.94 1.22
C TRP A 291 -6.50 -19.46 0.09
N VAL A 292 -7.11 -18.29 0.27
CA VAL A 292 -7.92 -17.61 -0.74
C VAL A 292 -7.49 -16.15 -0.77
N ASN A 293 -7.07 -15.65 -1.94
CA ASN A 293 -6.64 -14.25 -2.12
C ASN A 293 -5.61 -13.80 -1.07
N GLY A 294 -4.59 -14.64 -0.80
CA GLY A 294 -3.56 -14.35 0.20
C GLY A 294 -3.99 -14.45 1.66
N HIS A 295 -5.26 -14.76 1.95
CA HIS A 295 -5.77 -14.95 3.32
C HIS A 295 -5.94 -16.43 3.64
N LEU A 296 -5.44 -16.85 4.79
CA LEU A 296 -5.63 -18.21 5.28
C LEU A 296 -6.93 -18.31 6.07
N ASN A 297 -7.90 -19.01 5.52
CA ASN A 297 -9.07 -19.48 6.26
C ASN A 297 -8.65 -20.71 7.08
N ALA A 298 -8.05 -20.42 8.23
CA ALA A 298 -7.54 -21.40 9.18
C ALA A 298 -8.69 -22.09 9.94
N ALA A 299 -8.46 -23.36 10.30
CA ALA A 299 -9.36 -24.14 11.13
C ALA A 299 -10.76 -24.23 10.50
N PRO A 300 -10.93 -25.02 9.42
CA PRO A 300 -12.17 -25.09 8.69
C PRO A 300 -13.34 -25.47 9.59
N ARG A 301 -14.47 -24.85 9.33
CA ARG A 301 -15.79 -25.27 9.81
C ARG A 301 -16.47 -26.07 8.69
N SER A 302 -17.49 -26.85 9.04
CA SER A 302 -18.20 -27.69 8.06
C SER A 302 -18.87 -26.87 6.95
N ASP A 303 -19.24 -25.62 7.22
CA ASP A 303 -19.85 -24.66 6.29
C ASP A 303 -18.82 -23.90 5.42
N MET A 304 -17.52 -24.04 5.69
CA MET A 304 -16.47 -23.36 4.92
C MET A 304 -16.50 -23.85 3.47
N ARG A 305 -16.72 -22.92 2.54
CA ARG A 305 -16.70 -23.20 1.10
C ARG A 305 -15.27 -23.28 0.57
N LEU A 306 -15.08 -24.23 -0.33
CA LEU A 306 -13.83 -24.48 -1.03
C LEU A 306 -13.79 -23.66 -2.31
N GLU A 307 -13.12 -22.52 -2.27
CA GLU A 307 -13.09 -21.58 -3.40
C GLU A 307 -12.23 -22.10 -4.57
N PRO A 308 -12.71 -22.01 -5.83
CA PRO A 308 -11.88 -22.21 -7.02
C PRO A 308 -10.64 -21.32 -7.00
N GLY A 309 -9.49 -21.87 -7.42
CA GLY A 309 -8.20 -21.20 -7.37
C GLY A 309 -7.55 -21.18 -5.98
N GLY A 310 -8.30 -21.45 -4.91
CA GLY A 310 -7.77 -21.51 -3.56
C GLY A 310 -6.82 -22.69 -3.35
N ILE A 311 -5.87 -22.53 -2.42
CA ILE A 311 -4.86 -23.55 -2.08
C ILE A 311 -5.24 -24.22 -0.76
N LEU A 312 -5.59 -25.49 -0.81
CA LEU A 312 -5.88 -26.31 0.37
C LEU A 312 -4.60 -26.74 1.07
N ILE A 313 -4.59 -26.64 2.40
CA ILE A 313 -3.55 -27.21 3.26
C ILE A 313 -4.08 -28.52 3.84
N LEU A 314 -3.41 -29.61 3.50
CA LEU A 314 -3.77 -30.97 3.89
C LEU A 314 -2.69 -31.56 4.79
N VAL A 315 -3.10 -32.37 5.76
CA VAL A 315 -2.19 -33.16 6.59
C VAL A 315 -2.66 -34.60 6.64
N GLY A 316 -1.74 -35.52 6.40
CA GLY A 316 -2.01 -36.96 6.38
C GLY A 316 -0.75 -37.78 6.18
N SER A 317 -0.91 -39.10 6.13
CA SER A 317 0.17 -39.99 5.67
C SER A 317 0.45 -39.76 4.19
N HIS A 318 1.61 -40.24 3.73
CA HIS A 318 1.96 -40.20 2.31
C HIS A 318 0.89 -40.89 1.44
N GLU A 319 0.42 -42.05 1.88
CA GLU A 319 -0.64 -42.83 1.22
C GLU A 319 -1.96 -42.07 1.16
N ASN A 320 -2.39 -41.43 2.27
CA ASN A 320 -3.66 -40.69 2.30
C ASN A 320 -3.62 -39.45 1.40
N ILE A 321 -2.46 -38.77 1.30
CA ILE A 321 -2.29 -37.63 0.39
C ILE A 321 -2.30 -38.11 -1.07
N ALA A 322 -1.65 -39.24 -1.39
CA ALA A 322 -1.69 -39.82 -2.72
C ALA A 322 -3.13 -40.20 -3.11
N HIS A 323 -3.86 -40.86 -2.20
CA HIS A 323 -5.26 -41.22 -2.36
C HIS A 323 -6.17 -40.00 -2.53
N PHE A 324 -5.91 -38.90 -1.80
CA PHE A 324 -6.59 -37.63 -2.02
C PHE A 324 -6.41 -37.11 -3.45
N ASN A 325 -5.17 -37.09 -3.95
CA ASN A 325 -4.88 -36.59 -5.29
C ASN A 325 -5.52 -37.45 -6.39
N GLU A 326 -5.75 -38.74 -6.14
CA GLU A 326 -6.39 -39.66 -7.08
C GLU A 326 -7.92 -39.47 -7.13
N ILE A 327 -8.57 -39.37 -5.97
CA ILE A 327 -10.04 -39.26 -5.88
C ILE A 327 -10.53 -37.84 -6.17
N CYS A 328 -9.84 -36.82 -5.64
CA CYS A 328 -10.26 -35.44 -5.78
C CYS A 328 -9.77 -34.85 -7.10
N THR A 329 -10.47 -35.21 -8.19
CA THR A 329 -10.17 -34.71 -9.54
C THR A 329 -10.29 -33.19 -9.65
N GLY A 330 -9.51 -32.60 -10.55
CA GLY A 330 -9.37 -31.14 -10.67
C GLY A 330 -8.69 -30.50 -9.47
N THR A 331 -7.88 -31.26 -8.72
CA THR A 331 -6.94 -30.68 -7.76
C THR A 331 -5.51 -30.91 -8.26
N ALA A 332 -4.64 -29.91 -8.09
CA ALA A 332 -3.26 -29.96 -8.57
C ALA A 332 -2.29 -29.68 -7.42
N PRO A 333 -1.39 -30.63 -7.08
CA PRO A 333 -0.32 -30.36 -6.14
C PRO A 333 0.54 -29.21 -6.64
N LEU A 334 0.95 -28.30 -5.74
CA LEU A 334 1.91 -27.27 -6.13
C LEU A 334 3.24 -27.93 -6.50
N LYS A 335 3.84 -27.51 -7.62
CA LYS A 335 5.16 -28.01 -8.05
C LYS A 335 6.19 -27.79 -6.93
N ARG A 336 7.04 -28.80 -6.69
CA ARG A 336 8.07 -28.80 -5.63
C ARG A 336 9.50 -28.93 -6.17
N HIS A 337 9.65 -29.01 -7.48
CA HIS A 337 10.93 -29.16 -8.18
C HIS A 337 10.94 -28.19 -9.36
N GLY A 338 12.14 -27.78 -9.78
CA GLY A 338 12.35 -26.76 -10.81
C GLY A 338 12.84 -25.43 -10.21
N PRO A 339 13.27 -24.49 -11.06
CA PRO A 339 13.80 -23.21 -10.60
C PRO A 339 12.69 -22.30 -10.08
N PHE A 340 13.03 -21.40 -9.16
CA PHE A 340 12.25 -20.20 -8.91
C PHE A 340 12.55 -19.18 -10.00
N ILE A 341 11.51 -18.59 -10.59
CA ILE A 341 11.67 -17.50 -11.55
C ILE A 341 11.39 -16.19 -10.83
N ILE A 342 12.31 -15.23 -10.90
CA ILE A 342 12.12 -13.89 -10.34
C ILE A 342 12.06 -12.89 -11.49
N ALA A 343 10.93 -12.21 -11.66
CA ALA A 343 10.78 -11.13 -12.62
C ALA A 343 10.92 -9.76 -11.93
N GLY A 344 11.92 -8.99 -12.37
CA GLY A 344 12.29 -7.70 -11.79
C GLY A 344 13.49 -7.81 -10.86
N TYR A 345 14.61 -7.18 -11.22
CA TYR A 345 15.88 -7.26 -10.48
C TYR A 345 16.26 -5.96 -9.77
N GLY A 346 15.26 -5.27 -9.21
CA GLY A 346 15.44 -4.15 -8.28
C GLY A 346 15.77 -4.62 -6.85
N GLU A 347 15.69 -3.72 -5.87
CA GLU A 347 16.06 -4.01 -4.46
C GLU A 347 15.34 -5.23 -3.87
N VAL A 348 14.03 -5.33 -4.12
CA VAL A 348 13.22 -6.46 -3.64
C VAL A 348 13.60 -7.75 -4.35
N GLY A 349 13.72 -7.73 -5.68
CA GLY A 349 14.07 -8.91 -6.48
C GLY A 349 15.46 -9.46 -6.14
N ARG A 350 16.46 -8.57 -6.00
CA ARG A 350 17.81 -8.94 -5.53
C ARG A 350 17.77 -9.58 -4.14
N LYS A 351 16.96 -9.05 -3.23
CA LYS A 351 16.86 -9.64 -1.89
C LYS A 351 16.19 -11.01 -1.91
N VAL A 352 15.18 -11.20 -2.74
CA VAL A 352 14.54 -12.52 -2.94
C VAL A 352 15.53 -13.52 -3.52
N GLU A 353 16.25 -13.13 -4.58
CA GLU A 353 17.27 -13.95 -5.24
C GLU A 353 18.37 -14.38 -4.27
N GLN A 354 18.93 -13.42 -3.52
CA GLN A 354 19.93 -13.69 -2.50
C GLN A 354 19.43 -14.74 -1.49
N LEU A 355 18.24 -14.55 -0.92
CA LEU A 355 17.72 -15.44 0.12
C LEU A 355 17.41 -16.85 -0.40
N LEU A 356 16.88 -16.95 -1.62
CA LEU A 356 16.59 -18.25 -2.24
C LEU A 356 17.88 -19.01 -2.57
N ARG A 357 18.89 -18.33 -3.14
CA ARG A 357 20.21 -18.94 -3.41
C ARG A 357 20.93 -19.34 -2.12
N ASP A 358 20.91 -18.48 -1.10
CA ASP A 358 21.49 -18.79 0.22
C ASP A 358 20.84 -20.04 0.86
N ALA A 359 19.55 -20.28 0.57
CA ALA A 359 18.83 -21.48 1.01
C ALA A 359 19.07 -22.72 0.11
N GLY A 360 19.93 -22.62 -0.90
CA GLY A 360 20.23 -23.69 -1.84
C GLY A 360 19.09 -24.01 -2.81
N GLU A 361 18.29 -23.01 -3.16
CA GLU A 361 17.29 -23.13 -4.22
C GLU A 361 17.88 -22.76 -5.59
N ASP A 362 17.37 -23.40 -6.65
CA ASP A 362 17.67 -23.00 -8.03
C ASP A 362 16.83 -21.77 -8.39
N VAL A 363 17.46 -20.76 -8.97
CA VAL A 363 16.85 -19.44 -9.20
C VAL A 363 17.27 -18.92 -10.56
N ARG A 364 16.29 -18.45 -11.33
CA ARG A 364 16.48 -17.75 -12.60
C ARG A 364 15.82 -16.37 -12.56
N VAL A 365 16.56 -15.34 -12.93
CA VAL A 365 16.14 -13.95 -12.88
C VAL A 365 15.83 -13.42 -14.28
N ILE A 366 14.67 -12.78 -14.42
CA ILE A 366 14.23 -12.03 -15.58
C ILE A 366 14.28 -10.53 -15.25
N SER A 367 14.91 -9.72 -16.09
CA SER A 367 14.89 -8.26 -15.96
C SER A 367 15.01 -7.60 -17.33
N GLN A 368 14.49 -6.40 -17.48
CA GLN A 368 14.62 -5.66 -18.74
C GLN A 368 16.07 -5.29 -19.05
N GLU A 369 16.83 -4.93 -18.01
CA GLU A 369 18.25 -4.59 -18.13
C GLU A 369 19.13 -5.85 -18.00
N SER A 370 20.10 -5.98 -18.90
CA SER A 370 21.13 -7.02 -18.81
C SER A 370 22.24 -6.57 -17.87
N VAL A 371 22.17 -7.01 -16.61
CA VAL A 371 23.15 -6.70 -15.55
C VAL A 371 23.60 -7.99 -14.86
N PRO A 372 24.76 -7.99 -14.16
CA PRO A 372 25.22 -9.16 -13.42
C PRO A 372 24.16 -9.69 -12.44
N GLY A 373 23.85 -10.99 -12.54
CA GLY A 373 22.80 -11.66 -11.76
C GLY A 373 21.44 -11.75 -12.46
N VAL A 374 21.28 -11.20 -13.68
CA VAL A 374 20.12 -11.43 -14.54
C VAL A 374 20.44 -12.57 -15.52
N ASP A 375 19.61 -13.61 -15.51
CA ASP A 375 19.79 -14.78 -16.37
C ASP A 375 19.13 -14.60 -17.75
N VAL A 376 17.98 -13.90 -17.79
CA VAL A 376 17.22 -13.64 -19.02
C VAL A 376 16.87 -12.16 -19.11
N ALA A 377 17.44 -11.47 -20.09
CA ALA A 377 17.17 -10.06 -20.33
C ALA A 377 15.95 -9.88 -21.26
N GLY A 378 15.00 -9.02 -20.87
CA GLY A 378 13.88 -8.59 -21.70
C GLY A 378 12.60 -8.28 -20.92
N ASN A 379 11.50 -8.04 -21.65
CA ASN A 379 10.22 -7.67 -21.06
C ASN A 379 9.49 -8.92 -20.52
N VAL A 380 9.11 -8.90 -19.24
CA VAL A 380 8.31 -9.98 -18.62
C VAL A 380 6.94 -10.16 -19.27
N LEU A 381 6.44 -9.15 -19.99
CA LEU A 381 5.18 -9.22 -20.73
C LEU A 381 5.29 -9.95 -22.07
N ASP A 382 6.48 -10.39 -22.47
CA ASP A 382 6.71 -11.17 -23.69
C ASP A 382 6.55 -12.68 -23.41
N PRO A 383 5.50 -13.34 -23.94
CA PRO A 383 5.29 -14.77 -23.76
C PRO A 383 6.48 -15.63 -24.23
N GLU A 384 7.15 -15.26 -25.33
CA GLU A 384 8.29 -16.03 -25.85
C GLU A 384 9.46 -16.00 -24.87
N LEU A 385 9.68 -14.86 -24.22
CA LEU A 385 10.68 -14.73 -23.17
C LEU A 385 10.35 -15.63 -21.96
N LEU A 386 9.08 -15.68 -21.55
CA LEU A 386 8.64 -16.52 -20.43
C LEU A 386 8.84 -18.01 -20.74
N VAL A 387 8.54 -18.45 -21.98
CA VAL A 387 8.84 -19.82 -22.43
C VAL A 387 10.33 -20.11 -22.35
N ARG A 388 11.19 -19.23 -22.89
CA ARG A 388 12.66 -19.40 -22.82
C ARG A 388 13.18 -19.42 -21.37
N ALA A 389 12.55 -18.65 -20.48
CA ALA A 389 12.90 -18.65 -19.07
C ALA A 389 12.45 -19.93 -18.34
N GLY A 390 11.58 -20.75 -18.95
CA GLY A 390 11.10 -22.01 -18.38
C GLY A 390 10.05 -21.82 -17.29
N VAL A 391 9.15 -20.83 -17.44
CA VAL A 391 8.13 -20.54 -16.41
C VAL A 391 7.18 -21.70 -16.17
N GLU A 392 6.90 -22.53 -17.18
CA GLU A 392 5.98 -23.66 -17.06
C GLU A 392 6.49 -24.71 -16.06
N ASP A 393 7.81 -24.88 -15.99
CA ASP A 393 8.49 -25.83 -15.08
C ASP A 393 8.98 -25.20 -13.79
N ALA A 394 8.65 -23.94 -13.56
CA ALA A 394 9.03 -23.24 -12.35
C ALA A 394 8.33 -23.80 -11.12
N GLN A 395 9.06 -23.80 -9.99
CA GLN A 395 8.46 -24.07 -8.68
C GLN A 395 7.51 -22.95 -8.26
N ALA A 396 7.89 -21.70 -8.54
CA ALA A 396 7.05 -20.51 -8.41
C ALA A 396 7.64 -19.36 -9.23
N VAL A 397 6.79 -18.41 -9.60
CA VAL A 397 7.18 -17.15 -10.22
C VAL A 397 6.98 -16.02 -9.21
N ILE A 398 8.05 -15.27 -8.90
CA ILE A 398 8.02 -14.10 -8.05
C ILE A 398 8.04 -12.84 -8.94
N LEU A 399 6.95 -12.08 -8.94
CA LEU A 399 6.84 -10.79 -9.62
C LEU A 399 7.30 -9.67 -8.67
N ALA A 400 8.56 -9.27 -8.77
CA ALA A 400 9.19 -8.20 -7.98
C ALA A 400 9.32 -6.89 -8.78
N LEU A 401 8.25 -6.52 -9.49
CA LEU A 401 8.22 -5.41 -10.44
C LEU A 401 8.01 -4.05 -9.75
N SER A 402 8.43 -2.98 -10.41
CA SER A 402 8.30 -1.60 -9.93
C SER A 402 6.87 -1.05 -10.04
N GLU A 403 6.08 -1.58 -10.98
CA GLU A 403 4.72 -1.09 -11.27
C GLU A 403 3.65 -2.17 -11.09
N ASP A 404 2.54 -1.78 -10.48
CA ASP A 404 1.39 -2.68 -10.24
C ASP A 404 0.68 -3.06 -11.54
N ALA A 405 0.68 -2.17 -12.54
CA ALA A 405 0.11 -2.44 -13.86
C ALA A 405 0.87 -3.57 -14.58
N THR A 406 2.21 -3.50 -14.62
CA THR A 406 3.05 -4.57 -15.19
C THR A 406 2.86 -5.88 -14.43
N THR A 407 2.74 -5.81 -13.09
CA THR A 407 2.46 -6.97 -12.24
C THR A 407 1.12 -7.63 -12.58
N LEU A 408 0.07 -6.83 -12.77
CA LEU A 408 -1.24 -7.31 -13.18
C LEU A 408 -1.18 -8.03 -14.54
N PHE A 409 -0.60 -7.40 -15.55
CA PHE A 409 -0.50 -7.98 -16.90
C PHE A 409 0.37 -9.25 -16.93
N ALA A 410 1.53 -9.22 -16.28
CA ALA A 410 2.40 -10.39 -16.17
C ALA A 410 1.67 -11.56 -15.48
N THR A 411 0.86 -11.28 -14.46
CA THR A 411 0.05 -12.32 -13.79
C THR A 411 -0.93 -12.96 -14.77
N VAL A 412 -1.68 -12.17 -15.54
CA VAL A 412 -2.65 -12.71 -16.51
C VAL A 412 -1.96 -13.61 -17.52
N ILE A 413 -0.84 -13.17 -18.09
CA ILE A 413 -0.05 -13.96 -19.06
C ILE A 413 0.44 -15.27 -18.42
N LEU A 414 0.99 -15.21 -17.21
CA LEU A 414 1.46 -16.39 -16.49
C LEU A 414 0.33 -17.38 -16.17
N LYS A 415 -0.87 -16.89 -15.85
CA LYS A 415 -2.02 -17.74 -15.51
C LYS A 415 -2.66 -18.36 -16.75
N ASP A 416 -2.54 -17.72 -17.91
CA ASP A 416 -2.93 -18.31 -19.20
C ASP A 416 -1.97 -19.43 -19.62
N MET A 417 -0.66 -19.17 -19.57
CA MET A 417 0.38 -20.10 -20.03
C MET A 417 0.69 -21.22 -19.03
N ALA A 418 0.77 -20.88 -17.74
CA ALA A 418 1.20 -21.77 -16.67
C ALA A 418 0.23 -21.72 -15.46
N PRO A 419 -1.05 -22.10 -15.64
CA PRO A 419 -2.10 -21.94 -14.63
C PRO A 419 -1.82 -22.65 -13.29
N GLN A 420 -0.96 -23.68 -13.31
CA GLN A 420 -0.60 -24.46 -12.12
C GLN A 420 0.60 -23.89 -11.36
N VAL A 421 1.36 -22.98 -11.95
CA VAL A 421 2.54 -22.40 -11.29
C VAL A 421 2.09 -21.34 -10.28
N PRO A 422 2.57 -21.38 -9.02
CA PRO A 422 2.32 -20.33 -8.04
C PRO A 422 2.91 -19.00 -8.50
N VAL A 423 2.12 -17.93 -8.43
CA VAL A 423 2.58 -16.56 -8.70
C VAL A 423 2.54 -15.77 -7.41
N ILE A 424 3.70 -15.25 -6.98
CA ILE A 424 3.84 -14.44 -5.78
C ILE A 424 4.24 -13.04 -6.22
N ALA A 425 3.46 -12.02 -5.87
CA ALA A 425 3.68 -10.68 -6.36
C ALA A 425 4.00 -9.68 -5.25
N ARG A 426 4.94 -8.79 -5.52
CA ARG A 426 5.04 -7.51 -4.84
C ARG A 426 3.92 -6.60 -5.34
N VAL A 427 3.30 -5.87 -4.42
CA VAL A 427 2.36 -4.79 -4.75
C VAL A 427 2.85 -3.49 -4.12
N ASN A 428 2.78 -2.39 -4.86
CA ASN A 428 3.17 -1.09 -4.33
C ASN A 428 1.99 -0.46 -3.59
N ARG A 429 0.82 -0.39 -4.23
CA ARG A 429 -0.36 0.30 -3.68
C ARG A 429 -1.33 -0.68 -3.01
N PRO A 430 -1.76 -0.44 -1.75
CA PRO A 430 -2.66 -1.36 -1.05
C PRO A 430 -3.98 -1.57 -1.79
N GLU A 431 -4.51 -0.55 -2.45
CA GLU A 431 -5.75 -0.60 -3.25
C GLU A 431 -5.67 -1.50 -4.50
N ASN A 432 -4.47 -1.87 -4.94
CA ASN A 432 -4.28 -2.77 -6.07
C ASN A 432 -4.13 -4.24 -5.65
N VAL A 433 -3.99 -4.52 -4.35
CA VAL A 433 -3.81 -5.89 -3.84
C VAL A 433 -4.97 -6.80 -4.26
N GLU A 434 -6.21 -6.35 -4.05
CA GLU A 434 -7.40 -7.13 -4.43
C GLU A 434 -7.51 -7.35 -5.94
N ARG A 435 -7.16 -6.33 -6.75
CA ARG A 435 -7.18 -6.44 -8.23
C ARG A 435 -6.14 -7.44 -8.73
N ILE A 436 -4.95 -7.43 -8.14
CA ILE A 436 -3.87 -8.36 -8.49
C ILE A 436 -4.22 -9.79 -8.06
N HIS A 437 -4.87 -9.97 -6.91
CA HIS A 437 -5.43 -11.27 -6.54
C HIS A 437 -6.52 -11.74 -7.52
N ALA A 438 -7.43 -10.85 -7.92
CA ALA A 438 -8.46 -11.16 -8.91
C ALA A 438 -7.87 -11.53 -10.29
N ALA A 439 -6.67 -11.06 -10.63
CA ALA A 439 -5.93 -11.47 -11.83
C ALA A 439 -5.31 -12.88 -11.73
N GLY A 440 -5.35 -13.51 -10.54
CA GLY A 440 -4.90 -14.88 -10.32
C GLY A 440 -3.60 -15.01 -9.52
N VAL A 441 -3.10 -13.95 -8.89
CA VAL A 441 -1.93 -14.05 -7.99
C VAL A 441 -2.22 -14.92 -6.78
N ASP A 442 -1.30 -15.85 -6.56
CA ASP A 442 -1.07 -16.69 -5.37
C ASP A 442 -1.17 -15.92 -4.06
N PHE A 443 -0.18 -15.05 -3.93
CA PHE A 443 0.13 -14.27 -2.75
C PHE A 443 0.61 -12.90 -3.21
N ALA A 444 -0.07 -11.84 -2.77
CA ALA A 444 0.34 -10.48 -3.09
C ALA A 444 0.73 -9.80 -1.77
N LEU A 445 1.97 -9.33 -1.68
CA LEU A 445 2.47 -8.64 -0.50
C LEU A 445 2.71 -7.17 -0.82
N SER A 446 2.06 -6.28 -0.08
CA SER A 446 2.26 -4.84 -0.27
C SER A 446 3.36 -4.28 0.61
N ILE A 447 4.23 -3.45 0.03
CA ILE A 447 5.19 -2.65 0.81
C ILE A 447 4.50 -1.75 1.84
N SER A 448 3.34 -1.19 1.46
CA SER A 448 2.54 -0.31 2.31
C SER A 448 2.06 -1.02 3.56
N GLN A 449 1.56 -2.26 3.41
CA GLN A 449 1.08 -3.09 4.52
C GLN A 449 2.22 -3.51 5.44
N VAL A 450 3.35 -3.98 4.89
CA VAL A 450 4.54 -4.33 5.68
C VAL A 450 5.01 -3.14 6.51
N THR A 451 5.15 -1.98 5.87
CA THR A 451 5.60 -0.75 6.53
C THR A 451 4.59 -0.24 7.56
N GLY A 452 3.31 -0.20 7.18
CA GLY A 452 2.20 0.23 8.03
C GLY A 452 2.16 -0.58 9.33
N GLN A 453 2.23 -1.90 9.25
CA GLN A 453 2.24 -2.76 10.44
C GLN A 453 3.45 -2.51 11.35
N ILE A 454 4.66 -2.38 10.79
CA ILE A 454 5.87 -2.14 11.56
C ILE A 454 5.78 -0.81 12.31
N LEU A 455 5.41 0.26 11.59
CA LEU A 455 5.32 1.60 12.14
C LEU A 455 4.14 1.75 13.10
N ALA A 456 2.97 1.19 12.79
CA ALA A 456 1.81 1.22 13.66
C ALA A 456 2.02 0.42 14.94
N ARG A 457 2.72 -0.72 14.90
CA ARG A 457 3.10 -1.45 16.12
C ARG A 457 3.98 -0.59 17.02
N LYS A 458 4.98 0.08 16.43
CA LYS A 458 5.90 0.96 17.17
C LYS A 458 5.19 2.20 17.73
N LEU A 459 4.34 2.84 16.93
CA LEU A 459 3.70 4.10 17.26
C LEU A 459 2.45 3.91 18.11
N LEU A 460 1.57 2.98 17.78
CA LEU A 460 0.24 2.82 18.37
C LEU A 460 0.18 1.68 19.41
N GLY A 461 1.22 0.87 19.55
CA GLY A 461 1.22 -0.29 20.45
C GLY A 461 0.21 -1.37 20.07
N LYS A 462 -0.33 -1.35 18.84
CA LYS A 462 -1.25 -2.37 18.34
C LYS A 462 -0.56 -3.73 18.33
N ARG A 463 -1.24 -4.75 18.87
CA ARG A 463 -0.97 -6.16 18.58
C ARG A 463 -1.62 -6.47 17.23
N THR A 464 -0.93 -6.16 16.15
CA THR A 464 -1.43 -6.44 14.80
C THR A 464 -1.35 -7.94 14.53
N VAL A 465 -2.41 -8.50 13.95
CA VAL A 465 -2.44 -9.86 13.40
C VAL A 465 -1.31 -9.96 12.38
N MET A 466 -0.37 -10.88 12.61
CA MET A 466 0.81 -11.09 11.77
C MET A 466 0.41 -11.23 10.29
N LEU A 467 1.21 -10.62 9.40
CA LEU A 467 1.24 -10.87 7.94
C LEU A 467 1.46 -12.35 7.59
N ASP A 468 1.83 -13.15 8.58
CA ASP A 468 1.94 -14.58 8.50
C ASP A 468 1.13 -15.17 9.67
N GLN A 469 -0.16 -15.45 9.44
CA GLN A 469 -0.84 -16.49 10.23
C GLN A 469 -0.31 -17.85 9.77
N ALA A 470 1.00 -18.06 9.88
CA ALA A 470 1.61 -19.36 9.66
C ALA A 470 0.98 -20.31 10.68
N LEU A 471 0.14 -21.21 10.18
CA LEU A 471 -0.38 -22.29 10.99
C LEU A 471 0.80 -23.19 11.36
N LYS A 472 1.06 -23.30 12.66
CA LYS A 472 2.12 -24.14 13.19
C LYS A 472 1.55 -25.51 13.50
N VAL A 473 2.08 -26.54 12.85
CA VAL A 473 1.84 -27.92 13.25
C VAL A 473 2.94 -28.33 14.22
N SER A 474 2.58 -28.75 15.43
CA SER A 474 3.53 -29.13 16.48
C SER A 474 3.17 -30.48 17.08
N MET A 475 4.17 -31.32 17.28
CA MET A 475 4.03 -32.55 18.07
C MET A 475 4.07 -32.18 19.56
N VAL A 476 3.11 -32.70 20.32
CA VAL A 476 2.98 -32.47 21.76
C VAL A 476 2.73 -33.80 22.49
N LYS A 477 3.31 -33.91 23.68
CA LYS A 477 3.05 -34.98 24.65
C LYS A 477 2.60 -34.33 25.95
N SER A 478 1.37 -34.55 26.38
CA SER A 478 0.88 -34.02 27.66
C SER A 478 0.11 -35.10 28.41
N PRO A 479 0.46 -35.38 29.69
CA PRO A 479 -0.27 -36.33 30.52
C PRO A 479 -1.74 -35.97 30.69
N LYS A 480 -2.09 -34.67 30.63
CA LYS A 480 -3.47 -34.18 30.74
C LYS A 480 -4.38 -34.57 29.57
N LEU A 481 -3.82 -35.07 28.46
CA LEU A 481 -4.61 -35.55 27.34
C LEU A 481 -5.06 -36.99 27.55
N VAL A 482 -4.28 -37.78 28.30
CA VAL A 482 -4.46 -39.24 28.41
C VAL A 482 -5.83 -39.59 28.99
N GLY A 483 -6.48 -40.58 28.39
CA GLY A 483 -7.79 -41.10 28.81
C GLY A 483 -8.98 -40.27 28.35
N ALA A 484 -8.77 -39.11 27.71
CA ALA A 484 -9.85 -38.27 27.20
C ALA A 484 -9.96 -38.36 25.67
N HIS A 485 -11.18 -38.17 25.17
CA HIS A 485 -11.44 -37.99 23.74
C HIS A 485 -11.16 -36.51 23.34
N PRO A 486 -10.54 -36.22 22.18
CA PRO A 486 -10.26 -34.86 21.72
C PRO A 486 -11.48 -33.92 21.74
N ALA A 487 -12.64 -34.41 21.29
CA ALA A 487 -13.89 -33.66 21.31
C ALA A 487 -14.39 -33.30 22.72
N GLY A 488 -14.18 -34.20 23.70
CA GLY A 488 -14.59 -33.96 25.09
C GLY A 488 -13.75 -32.88 25.78
N LEU A 489 -12.47 -32.77 25.41
CA LEU A 489 -11.55 -31.77 25.97
C LEU A 489 -11.78 -30.35 25.46
N ARG A 490 -12.53 -30.18 24.36
CA ARG A 490 -12.80 -28.91 23.69
C ARG A 490 -11.54 -28.08 23.46
N ILE A 491 -10.45 -28.75 23.05
CA ILE A 491 -9.12 -28.17 22.90
C ILE A 491 -9.17 -26.90 22.04
N ARG A 492 -9.90 -26.95 20.93
CA ARG A 492 -10.05 -25.81 20.01
C ARG A 492 -10.70 -24.59 20.64
N GLU A 493 -11.77 -24.76 21.40
CA GLU A 493 -12.49 -23.65 22.04
C GLU A 493 -11.65 -22.98 23.13
N ARG A 494 -10.86 -23.77 23.85
CA ARG A 494 -10.06 -23.30 24.97
C ARG A 494 -8.73 -22.67 24.53
N THR A 495 -8.08 -23.28 23.54
CA THR A 495 -6.70 -22.92 23.13
C THR A 495 -6.62 -22.24 21.77
N GLY A 496 -7.59 -22.48 20.89
CA GLY A 496 -7.50 -22.14 19.46
C GLY A 496 -6.75 -23.15 18.61
N CYS A 497 -6.20 -24.23 19.20
CA CYS A 497 -5.54 -25.31 18.48
C CYS A 497 -6.50 -26.45 18.14
N SER A 498 -6.34 -27.05 16.96
CA SER A 498 -7.02 -28.27 16.56
C SER A 498 -6.06 -29.45 16.63
N VAL A 499 -6.52 -30.60 17.12
CA VAL A 499 -5.78 -31.87 17.00
C VAL A 499 -5.94 -32.34 15.55
N VAL A 500 -4.83 -32.55 14.85
CA VAL A 500 -4.82 -32.91 13.42
C VAL A 500 -4.51 -34.37 13.18
N ALA A 501 -3.70 -34.99 14.04
CA ALA A 501 -3.34 -36.39 13.99
C ALA A 501 -2.84 -36.89 15.35
N VAL A 502 -2.92 -38.20 15.57
CA VAL A 502 -2.32 -38.91 16.70
C VAL A 502 -1.55 -40.09 16.16
N GLU A 503 -0.26 -40.17 16.46
CA GLU A 503 0.55 -41.34 16.12
C GLU A 503 0.62 -42.27 17.33
N ARG A 504 0.15 -43.50 17.13
CA ARG A 504 0.12 -44.59 18.11
C ARG A 504 0.91 -45.77 17.57
N GLY A 505 2.14 -45.93 18.07
CA GLY A 505 3.05 -46.96 17.58
C GLY A 505 3.41 -46.73 16.12
N THR A 506 2.88 -47.55 15.21
CA THR A 506 3.10 -47.45 13.76
C THR A 506 1.95 -46.78 13.01
N GLU A 507 0.80 -46.56 13.65
CA GLU A 507 -0.39 -46.02 13.01
C GLU A 507 -0.50 -44.52 13.23
N VAL A 508 -0.95 -43.81 12.19
CA VAL A 508 -1.27 -42.38 12.27
C VAL A 508 -2.77 -42.21 12.16
N LEU A 509 -3.39 -41.95 13.30
CA LEU A 509 -4.83 -41.74 13.47
C LEU A 509 -5.16 -40.28 13.24
N VAL A 510 -5.83 -39.98 12.13
CA VAL A 510 -6.37 -38.65 11.81
C VAL A 510 -7.87 -38.57 12.08
N ARG A 511 -8.50 -39.71 12.36
CA ARG A 511 -9.90 -39.83 12.77
C ARG A 511 -9.96 -40.41 14.19
N PHE A 512 -10.91 -39.89 14.94
CA PHE A 512 -11.13 -40.27 16.33
C PHE A 512 -12.58 -40.73 16.44
N GLU A 513 -12.77 -42.06 16.42
CA GLU A 513 -14.07 -42.68 16.69
C GLU A 513 -14.56 -42.33 18.11
N PRO A 514 -15.86 -42.40 18.43
CA PRO A 514 -16.37 -42.03 19.75
C PRO A 514 -15.67 -42.72 20.93
N GLU A 515 -15.17 -43.94 20.72
CA GLU A 515 -14.45 -44.75 21.71
C GLU A 515 -12.96 -44.36 21.84
N PHE A 516 -12.46 -43.49 20.97
CA PHE A 516 -11.06 -43.08 20.98
C PHE A 516 -10.73 -42.30 22.26
N ALA A 517 -9.66 -42.70 22.93
CA ALA A 517 -9.04 -41.94 24.00
C ALA A 517 -7.54 -41.87 23.78
N PHE A 518 -6.92 -40.73 24.10
CA PHE A 518 -5.47 -40.61 24.04
C PHE A 518 -4.81 -41.61 25.00
N ALA A 519 -3.79 -42.32 24.52
CA ALA A 519 -2.95 -43.19 25.34
C ALA A 519 -1.69 -42.45 25.81
N ALA A 520 -1.05 -42.95 26.88
CA ALA A 520 0.12 -42.29 27.47
C ALA A 520 1.33 -42.18 26.52
N ARG A 521 1.43 -43.07 25.52
CA ARG A 521 2.52 -43.09 24.54
C ARG A 521 2.17 -42.41 23.21
N ASP A 522 0.96 -41.87 23.08
CA ASP A 522 0.53 -41.21 21.86
C ASP A 522 1.35 -39.95 21.58
N LEU A 523 1.72 -39.76 20.32
CA LEU A 523 2.26 -38.50 19.82
C LEU A 523 1.10 -37.70 19.22
N VAL A 524 0.73 -36.59 19.87
CA VAL A 524 -0.40 -35.79 19.43
C VAL A 524 0.12 -34.65 18.58
N TYR A 525 -0.39 -34.52 17.35
CA TYR A 525 -0.09 -33.41 16.47
C TYR A 525 -1.20 -32.38 16.54
N ILE A 526 -0.85 -31.16 16.91
CA ILE A 526 -1.77 -30.02 16.98
C ILE A 526 -1.43 -28.99 15.91
N CYS A 527 -2.43 -28.28 15.42
CA CYS A 527 -2.27 -27.15 14.51
C CYS A 527 -2.95 -25.90 15.09
N GLY A 528 -2.25 -24.76 15.04
CA GLY A 528 -2.80 -23.46 15.40
C GLY A 528 -1.81 -22.33 15.16
N SER A 529 -2.22 -21.09 15.40
CA SER A 529 -1.30 -19.94 15.37
C SER A 529 -0.25 -20.05 16.49
N GLU A 530 0.81 -19.25 16.41
CA GLU A 530 1.82 -19.20 17.47
C GLU A 530 1.21 -18.86 18.85
N ASP A 531 0.23 -17.95 18.89
CA ASP A 531 -0.47 -17.61 20.12
C ASP A 531 -1.37 -18.74 20.62
N ALA A 532 -2.04 -19.46 19.71
CA ALA A 532 -2.85 -20.62 20.07
C ALA A 532 -1.98 -21.75 20.64
N THR A 533 -0.84 -22.03 20.01
CA THR A 533 0.11 -23.05 20.49
C THR A 533 0.72 -22.68 21.84
N ARG A 534 0.99 -21.39 22.12
CA ARG A 534 1.36 -20.91 23.46
C ARG A 534 0.26 -21.16 24.49
N LYS A 535 -1.00 -20.84 24.17
CA LYS A 535 -2.15 -21.10 25.05
C LYS A 535 -2.32 -22.60 25.32
N PHE A 536 -2.18 -23.43 24.29
CA PHE A 536 -2.21 -24.88 24.42
C PHE A 536 -1.16 -25.38 25.41
N ALA A 537 0.09 -24.92 25.28
CA ALA A 537 1.18 -25.32 26.17
C ALA A 537 0.95 -24.88 27.63
N ALA A 538 0.27 -23.75 27.86
CA ALA A 538 -0.09 -23.30 29.20
C ALA A 538 -1.17 -24.17 29.84
N GLU A 539 -2.15 -24.62 29.06
CA GLU A 539 -3.31 -25.37 29.55
C GLU A 539 -3.04 -26.89 29.65
N PHE A 540 -2.34 -27.43 28.65
CA PHE A 540 -1.89 -28.81 28.51
C PHE A 540 -0.35 -28.85 28.55
N PRO A 541 0.26 -28.66 29.75
CA PRO A 541 1.71 -28.61 29.87
C PRO A 541 2.36 -29.91 29.39
N PRO A 542 3.52 -29.80 28.72
CA PRO A 542 4.25 -30.98 28.24
C PRO A 542 4.75 -31.84 29.40
N ALA A 543 4.86 -33.15 29.17
CA ALA A 543 5.42 -34.08 30.15
C ALA A 543 6.85 -33.65 30.56
N ARG A 544 7.15 -33.63 31.86
CA ARG A 544 8.52 -33.33 32.34
C ARG A 544 9.44 -34.49 31.98
N HIS A 545 10.69 -34.20 31.61
CA HIS A 545 11.72 -35.19 31.21
C HIS A 545 11.94 -36.38 32.18
N LYS A 546 11.45 -36.31 33.43
CA LYS A 546 11.51 -37.41 34.42
C LYS A 546 10.38 -38.45 34.30
N GLU A 547 9.35 -38.21 33.51
CA GLU A 547 8.20 -39.13 33.32
C GLU A 547 8.28 -39.92 32.00
N LEU A 548 9.26 -39.60 31.17
CA LEU A 548 9.64 -40.37 29.97
C LEU A 548 10.71 -41.39 30.36
N GLY A 549 10.34 -42.39 31.15
CA GLY A 549 11.19 -43.55 31.40
C GLY A 549 11.42 -44.37 30.11
N PRO A 550 12.54 -45.11 30.00
CA PRO A 550 12.92 -45.87 28.81
C PRO A 550 11.86 -46.87 28.33
#